data_AF-A0A2D8M278-F1
#
_entry.id   AF-A0A2D8M278-F1
#
_cell.length_a   1.000
_cell.length_b   1.000
_cell.length_c   1.000
_cell.angle_alpha   90.00
_cell.angle_beta   90.00
_cell.angle_gamma   90.00
#
_symmetry.space_group_name_H-M   'P 1'
#
loop_
_entity.id
_entity.type
_entity.pdbx_description
1 polymer ?
#
loop_
_entity_poly.entity_id
_entity_poly.type
_entity_poly.pdbx_seq_one_letter_code
_entity_poly.pdbx_strand_id
1 'polypeptide(L)' 'MLALCNETQQNPVLMFVTQRDIEALVDNELSSDEKTRVMKGMERNPALKSQYDALLAQKEALKNWWAEMGCVQN' A
#
# COMPACT_ATOMS: atom_id res chain seq x y z
N MET A 1 14.73 -9.39 44.32
CA MET A 1 15.47 -8.67 43.27
C MET A 1 14.63 -8.73 42.01
N LEU A 2 14.16 -7.58 41.55
CA LEU A 2 13.32 -7.42 40.36
C LEU A 2 14.21 -7.50 39.11
N ALA A 3 13.86 -8.36 38.16
CA ALA A 3 14.29 -8.21 36.77
C ALA A 3 13.04 -7.90 35.94
N LEU A 4 12.64 -6.63 35.97
CA LEU A 4 11.71 -6.06 35.01
C LEU A 4 12.50 -5.85 33.71
N CYS A 5 12.43 -6.80 32.78
CA CYS A 5 12.75 -6.51 31.39
C CYS A 5 11.52 -5.88 30.72
N ASN A 6 11.24 -4.62 31.09
CA ASN A 6 10.88 -3.63 30.08
C ASN A 6 12.10 -3.57 29.15
N GLU A 7 12.00 -3.63 27.84
CA GLU A 7 11.36 -2.58 27.06
C GLU A 7 10.69 -3.20 25.83
N THR A 8 9.39 -2.96 25.69
CA THR A 8 8.72 -2.89 24.39
C THR A 8 9.46 -1.86 23.53
N GLN A 9 10.47 -2.30 22.81
CA GLN A 9 11.11 -1.52 21.77
C GLN A 9 10.15 -1.54 20.56
N GLN A 10 9.05 -0.80 20.68
CA GLN A 10 8.34 -0.31 19.51
C GLN A 10 9.34 0.54 18.74
N ASN A 11 9.97 -0.07 17.74
CA ASN A 11 10.91 0.55 16.84
C ASN A 11 10.30 1.88 16.32
N PRO A 12 10.92 3.05 16.55
CA PRO A 12 10.36 4.36 16.20
C PRO A 12 10.24 4.57 14.67
N VAL A 13 10.59 3.57 13.86
CA VAL A 13 10.18 3.43 12.46
C VAL A 13 8.68 3.06 12.37
N LEU A 14 7.84 3.82 13.07
CA LEU A 14 6.46 4.07 12.66
C LEU A 14 6.55 4.93 11.40
N MET A 15 7.02 4.30 10.31
CA MET A 15 7.30 4.92 9.03
C MET A 15 6.00 5.54 8.52
N PHE A 16 5.98 6.87 8.46
CA PHE A 16 4.95 7.62 7.75
C PHE A 16 4.77 7.01 6.37
N VAL A 17 3.60 6.45 6.11
CA VAL A 17 3.21 6.03 4.76
C VAL A 17 2.80 7.27 4.00
N THR A 18 3.45 7.50 2.88
CA THR A 18 3.16 8.62 1.98
C THR A 18 2.22 8.18 0.87
N GLN A 19 1.64 9.15 0.15
CA GLN A 19 0.87 8.85 -1.05
C GLN A 19 1.70 8.10 -2.10
N ARG A 20 2.99 8.43 -2.24
CA ARG A 20 3.90 7.76 -3.18
C ARG A 20 4.09 6.29 -2.85
N ASP A 21 4.09 5.93 -1.56
CA ASP A 21 4.14 4.53 -1.13
C ASP A 21 2.88 3.76 -1.56
N ILE A 22 1.71 4.43 -1.56
CA ILE A 22 0.45 3.86 -2.03
C ILE A 22 0.50 3.63 -3.54
N GLU A 23 0.98 4.62 -4.31
CA GLU A 23 1.15 4.52 -5.76
C GLU A 23 2.09 3.36 -6.11
N ALA A 24 3.26 3.28 -5.47
CA ALA A 24 4.22 2.18 -5.66
C ALA A 24 3.64 0.81 -5.27
N LEU A 25 2.77 0.75 -4.25
CA LEU A 25 2.07 -0.48 -3.88
C LEU A 25 1.09 -0.93 -4.99
N VAL A 26 0.32 0.00 -5.55
CA VAL A 26 -0.63 -0.27 -6.66
C VAL A 26 0.12 -0.67 -7.94
N ASP A 27 1.30 -0.11 -8.16
CA ASP A 27 2.17 -0.42 -9.30
C ASP A 27 3.06 -1.64 -9.11
N ASN A 28 2.94 -2.30 -7.95
CA ASN A 28 3.71 -3.50 -7.61
C ASN A 28 5.23 -3.27 -7.65
N GLU A 29 5.67 -2.04 -7.38
CA GLU A 29 7.07 -1.60 -7.39
C GLU A 29 7.78 -1.81 -6.04
N LEU A 30 7.03 -2.17 -5.00
CA LEU A 30 7.53 -2.40 -3.65
C LEU A 30 8.05 -3.83 -3.46
N SER A 31 9.14 -3.97 -2.70
CA SER A 31 9.58 -5.26 -2.15
C SER A 31 8.55 -5.84 -1.16
N SER A 32 8.68 -7.12 -0.82
CA SER A 32 7.77 -7.79 0.12
C SER A 32 7.70 -7.10 1.49
N ASP A 33 8.85 -6.67 2.00
CA ASP A 33 8.94 -6.02 3.31
C ASP A 33 8.31 -4.62 3.27
N GLU A 34 8.51 -3.88 2.18
CA GLU A 34 7.89 -2.58 1.97
C GLU A 34 6.37 -2.69 1.83
N LYS A 35 5.86 -3.68 1.09
CA LYS A 35 4.42 -3.95 1.00
C LYS A 35 3.82 -4.18 2.39
N THR A 36 4.47 -5.00 3.20
CA THR A 36 4.00 -5.32 4.56
C THR A 36 3.97 -4.07 5.43
N ARG A 37 4.98 -3.20 5.32
CA ARG A 37 5.04 -1.92 6.01
C ARG A 37 3.91 -0.98 5.59
N VAL A 38 3.74 -0.80 4.28
CA VAL A 38 2.74 0.13 3.72
C VAL A 38 1.33 -0.33 4.07
N MET A 39 1.04 -1.63 3.94
CA MET A 39 -0.25 -2.21 4.33
C MET A 39 -0.56 -1.98 5.82
N LYS A 40 0.41 -2.22 6.71
CA LYS A 40 0.24 -1.95 8.15
C LYS A 40 0.09 -0.45 8.45
N GLY A 41 0.75 0.42 7.71
CA GLY A 41 0.59 1.86 7.88
C GLY A 41 -0.76 2.37 7.40
N MET A 42 -1.33 1.78 6.35
CA MET A 42 -2.68 2.08 5.87
C MET A 42 -3.78 1.71 6.87
N GLU A 43 -3.62 0.64 7.66
CA GLU A 43 -4.58 0.28 8.72
C GLU A 43 -4.78 1.40 9.74
N ARG A 44 -3.77 2.24 9.93
CA ARG A 44 -3.79 3.36 10.89
C ARG A 44 -4.26 4.67 10.25
N ASN A 45 -4.39 4.73 8.93
CA ASN A 45 -4.81 5.93 8.20
C ASN A 45 -5.88 5.58 7.15
N PRO A 46 -7.17 5.69 7.51
CA PRO A 46 -8.29 5.41 6.60
C PRO A 46 -8.28 6.23 5.30
N ALA A 47 -7.71 7.44 5.32
CA ALA A 47 -7.62 8.27 4.11
C ALA A 47 -6.68 7.64 3.06
N LEU A 48 -5.55 7.08 3.49
CA LEU A 48 -4.61 6.37 2.61
C LEU A 48 -5.23 5.07 2.08
N LYS A 49 -6.00 4.36 2.92
CA LYS A 49 -6.76 3.20 2.47
C LYS A 49 -7.76 3.56 1.37
N SER A 50 -8.52 4.65 1.57
CA SER A 50 -9.46 5.14 0.55
C SER A 50 -8.76 5.51 -0.77
N GLN A 51 -7.59 6.15 -0.70
CA GLN A 51 -6.77 6.44 -1.89
C GLN A 51 -6.29 5.18 -2.59
N TYR A 52 -5.82 4.19 -1.83
CA TYR A 52 -5.42 2.89 -2.36
C TYR A 52 -6.57 2.21 -3.13
N ASP A 53 -7.74 2.13 -2.52
CA ASP A 53 -8.93 1.51 -3.12
C ASP A 53 -9.34 2.24 -4.41
N ALA A 54 -9.29 3.58 -4.41
CA ALA A 54 -9.60 4.41 -5.58
C ALA A 54 -8.60 4.20 -6.73
N LEU A 55 -7.30 4.15 -6.44
CA LEU A 55 -6.26 3.91 -7.44
C LEU A 55 -6.38 2.50 -8.06
N LEU A 56 -6.70 1.50 -7.25
CA LEU A 56 -6.96 0.15 -7.73
C LEU A 56 -8.14 0.10 -8.69
N ALA A 57 -9.26 0.74 -8.33
CA ALA A 57 -10.45 0.81 -9.19
C ALA A 57 -10.14 1.52 -10.52
N GLN A 58 -9.36 2.60 -10.50
CA GLN A 58 -8.93 3.29 -11.73
C GLN A 58 -8.07 2.38 -12.62
N LYS A 59 -7.12 1.65 -12.02
CA LYS A 59 -6.25 0.74 -12.77
C LYS A 59 -7.01 -0.43 -13.37
N GLU A 60 -7.98 -0.97 -12.64
CA GLU A 60 -8.88 -2.01 -13.15
C GLU A 60 -9.75 -1.50 -14.30
N ALA A 61 -10.34 -0.31 -14.16
CA ALA A 61 -11.12 0.31 -15.23
C ALA A 61 -10.28 0.53 -16.50
N LEU A 62 -9.04 1.01 -16.36
CA LEU A 62 -8.11 1.17 -17.48
C LEU A 62 -7.74 -0.16 -18.13
N LYS A 63 -7.51 -1.21 -17.33
CA LYS A 63 -7.22 -2.55 -17.83
C LYS A 63 -8.40 -3.12 -18.64
N ASN A 64 -9.63 -2.94 -18.15
CA ASN A 64 -10.84 -3.38 -18.83
C ASN A 64 -11.04 -2.61 -20.13
N TRP A 65 -10.90 -1.29 -20.10
CA TRP A 65 -10.97 -0.45 -21.30
C TRP A 65 -9.94 -0.87 -22.36
N TRP A 66 -8.69 -1.14 -21.95
CA TRP A 66 -7.66 -1.65 -22.86
C TRP A 66 -7.98 -3.03 -23.41
N ALA A 67 -8.58 -3.92 -22.63
CA ALA A 67 -8.99 -5.24 -23.10
C ALA A 67 -10.14 -5.14 -24.12
N GLU A 68 -11.08 -4.23 -23.91
CA GLU A 68 -12.20 -3.97 -24.83
C GLU A 68 -11.73 -3.31 -26.13
N MET A 69 -10.89 -2.28 -26.04
CA MET A 69 -10.39 -1.54 -27.21
C MET A 69 -9.27 -2.28 -27.95
N GLY A 70 -8.47 -3.08 -27.26
CA GLY A 70 -7.42 -3.91 -27.85
C GLY A 70 -7.96 -5.06 -28.72
N CYS A 71 -9.22 -5.47 -28.53
CA CYS A 71 -9.90 -6.41 -29.43
C CYS A 71 -10.45 -5.76 -30.70
N VAL A 72 -10.48 -4.42 -30.80
CA VAL A 72 -10.98 -3.67 -31.99
C VAL A 72 -9.87 -3.42 -33.03
N GLN A 73 -8.65 -3.92 -32.78
CA GLN A 73 -7.56 -3.92 -33.77
C GLN A 73 -7.27 -5.34 -34.27
N ASN A 74 -8.10 -5.83 -35.19
CA ASN A 74 -7.75 -6.79 -36.25
C ASN A 74 -8.77 -6.71 -37.38
#